data_AF-A0A0L8HU48-F1
#
_entry.id   AF-A0A0L8HU48-F1
#
_cell.length_a   1.000
_cell.length_b   1.000
_cell.length_c   1.000
_cell.angle_alpha   90.00
_cell.angle_beta   90.00
_cell.angle_gamma   90.00
#
_symmetry.space_group_name_H-M   'P 1'
#
loop_
_entity.id
_entity.type
_entity.pdbx_description
1 polymer ?
#
loop_
_entity_poly.entity_id
_entity_poly.type
_entity_poly.pdbx_seq_one_letter_code
_entity_poly.pdbx_strand_id
1 'polypeptide(L)'
;MKKMELEDNLNRYNKEREDLLTEKARAEEMKQEALKNVDLEKEVRNQKEREALEAHEVAEKRAAEISEKETQMRELQEQLETIRRETEEKDAAYNALIVQHAQQSKINAEHVKEHDYEESAGTEEETTYGAELQTYENQDLPRPEEERLTLAEKNHRLKEQLKALGDQLVTSKDKSKESINDVLHAENVRSGRDKYKTLKQIRSGNTKKRVDEFEAF
;
A
#
# COMPACT_ATOMS: atom_id res chain seq x y z
N MET A 1 1.91 -31.77 100.62
CA MET A 1 2.68 -32.24 99.44
C MET A 1 1.76 -32.77 98.34
N LYS A 2 0.97 -33.82 98.55
CA LYS A 2 0.08 -34.41 97.52
C LYS A 2 -0.90 -33.45 96.80
N LYS A 3 -1.39 -32.40 97.45
CA LYS A 3 -2.36 -31.45 96.84
C LYS A 3 -1.70 -30.53 95.79
N MET A 4 -0.44 -30.14 96.03
CA MET A 4 0.34 -29.26 95.16
C MET A 4 0.81 -30.00 93.90
N GLU A 5 1.20 -31.27 94.04
CA GLU A 5 1.54 -32.14 92.89
C GLU A 5 0.33 -32.41 91.99
N LEU A 6 -0.88 -32.51 92.56
CA LEU A 6 -2.10 -32.70 91.80
C LEU A 6 -2.48 -31.46 90.99
N GLU A 7 -2.32 -30.27 91.57
CA GLU A 7 -2.50 -28.98 90.89
C GLU A 7 -1.51 -28.80 89.74
N ASP A 8 -0.25 -29.16 89.96
CA ASP A 8 0.81 -29.03 88.95
C ASP A 8 0.60 -30.01 87.79
N ASN A 9 0.13 -31.24 88.07
CA ASN A 9 -0.26 -32.20 87.03
C ASN A 9 -1.50 -31.76 86.25
N LEU A 10 -2.50 -31.15 86.92
CA LEU A 10 -3.69 -30.62 86.26
C LEU A 10 -3.33 -29.44 85.34
N ASN A 11 -2.42 -28.58 85.76
CA ASN A 11 -1.93 -27.47 84.93
C ASN A 11 -1.14 -27.94 83.71
N ARG A 12 -0.28 -28.97 83.85
CA ARG A 12 0.42 -29.58 82.71
C ARG A 12 -0.56 -30.19 81.71
N TYR A 13 -1.56 -30.93 82.21
CA TYR A 13 -2.59 -31.53 81.37
C TYR A 13 -3.44 -30.48 80.64
N ASN A 14 -3.81 -29.39 81.32
CA ASN A 14 -4.54 -28.30 80.69
C ASN A 14 -3.72 -27.60 79.61
N LYS A 15 -2.41 -27.41 79.85
CA LYS A 15 -1.50 -26.81 78.87
C LYS A 15 -1.31 -27.69 77.65
N GLU A 16 -1.07 -28.99 77.82
CA GLU A 16 -1.00 -29.94 76.69
C GLU A 16 -2.31 -29.99 75.89
N ARG A 17 -3.46 -29.91 76.56
CA ARG A 17 -4.76 -29.85 75.89
C ARG A 17 -4.93 -28.56 75.07
N GLU A 18 -4.47 -27.43 75.60
CA GLU A 18 -4.51 -26.15 74.90
C GLU A 18 -3.57 -26.15 73.69
N ASP A 19 -2.34 -26.65 73.85
CA ASP A 19 -1.37 -26.81 72.77
C ASP A 19 -1.95 -27.72 71.65
N LEU A 20 -2.53 -28.87 71.99
CA LEU A 20 -3.21 -29.78 71.05
C LEU A 20 -4.37 -29.12 70.30
N LEU A 21 -5.16 -28.28 70.97
CA LEU A 21 -6.27 -27.55 70.34
C LEU A 21 -5.75 -26.50 69.36
N THR A 22 -4.68 -25.78 69.70
CA THR A 22 -4.07 -24.80 68.79
C THR A 22 -3.44 -25.47 67.56
N GLU A 23 -2.80 -26.63 67.74
CA GLU A 23 -2.21 -27.38 66.65
C GLU A 23 -3.28 -27.97 65.72
N LYS A 24 -4.37 -28.49 66.29
CA LYS A 24 -5.53 -28.94 65.49
C LYS A 24 -6.16 -27.79 64.71
N ALA A 25 -6.32 -26.62 65.30
CA ALA A 25 -6.86 -25.43 64.62
C ALA A 25 -5.97 -25.00 63.45
N ARG A 26 -4.64 -24.98 63.64
CA ARG A 26 -3.67 -24.69 62.58
C ARG A 26 -3.71 -25.73 61.46
N ALA A 27 -3.84 -27.02 61.80
CA ALA A 27 -3.96 -28.09 60.81
C ALA A 27 -5.26 -28.00 60.00
N GLU A 28 -6.37 -27.62 60.63
CA GLU A 28 -7.64 -27.37 59.93
C GLU A 28 -7.55 -26.14 59.01
N GLU A 29 -6.90 -25.07 59.45
CA GLU A 29 -6.67 -23.87 58.64
C GLU A 29 -5.80 -24.18 57.41
N MET A 30 -4.68 -24.87 57.58
CA MET A 30 -3.83 -25.33 56.47
C MET A 30 -4.60 -26.22 55.49
N LYS A 31 -5.47 -27.10 55.99
CA LYS A 31 -6.30 -27.96 55.13
C LYS A 31 -7.30 -27.14 54.32
N GLN A 32 -7.93 -26.13 54.92
CA GLN A 32 -8.85 -25.24 54.21
C GLN A 32 -8.13 -24.41 53.15
N GLU A 33 -6.94 -23.91 53.46
CA GLU A 33 -6.11 -23.18 52.49
C GLU A 33 -5.66 -24.07 51.34
N ALA A 34 -5.25 -25.31 51.61
CA ALA A 34 -4.90 -26.28 50.59
C ALA A 34 -6.08 -26.59 49.65
N LEU A 35 -7.30 -26.75 50.18
CA LEU A 35 -8.49 -26.96 49.38
C LEU A 35 -8.80 -25.76 48.47
N LYS A 36 -8.73 -24.53 49.02
CA LYS A 36 -8.91 -23.31 48.23
C LYS A 36 -7.87 -23.20 47.11
N ASN A 37 -6.61 -23.54 47.38
CA ASN A 37 -5.55 -23.51 46.37
C ASN A 37 -5.81 -24.52 45.24
N VAL A 38 -6.30 -25.71 45.54
CA VAL A 38 -6.67 -26.71 44.52
C VAL A 38 -7.84 -26.22 43.65
N ASP A 39 -8.86 -25.60 44.25
CA ASP A 39 -9.99 -25.05 43.50
C ASP A 39 -9.56 -23.89 42.59
N LEU A 40 -8.71 -22.99 43.11
CA LEU A 40 -8.10 -21.90 42.33
C LEU A 40 -7.24 -22.43 41.18
N GLU A 41 -6.42 -23.46 41.41
CA GLU A 41 -5.58 -24.06 40.39
C GLU A 41 -6.41 -24.71 39.27
N LYS A 42 -7.51 -25.39 39.64
CA LYS A 42 -8.46 -25.97 38.69
C LYS A 42 -9.13 -24.89 37.84
N GLU A 43 -9.54 -23.78 38.45
CA GLU A 43 -10.16 -22.67 37.73
C GLU A 43 -9.18 -22.01 36.75
N VAL A 44 -7.94 -21.75 37.18
CA VAL A 44 -6.87 -21.21 36.31
C VAL A 44 -6.58 -22.17 35.15
N ARG A 45 -6.57 -23.48 35.40
CA ARG A 45 -6.36 -24.48 34.36
C ARG A 45 -7.48 -24.47 33.32
N ASN A 46 -8.74 -24.42 33.77
CA ASN A 46 -9.90 -24.35 32.86
C ASN A 46 -9.89 -23.06 32.03
N GLN A 47 -9.52 -21.92 32.64
CA GLN A 47 -9.41 -20.65 31.93
C GLN A 47 -8.33 -20.71 30.85
N LYS A 48 -7.14 -21.23 31.18
CA LYS A 48 -6.07 -21.42 30.19
C LYS A 48 -6.46 -22.36 29.05
N GLU A 49 -7.20 -23.42 29.34
CA GLU A 49 -7.68 -24.35 28.31
C GLU A 49 -8.70 -23.67 27.38
N ARG A 50 -9.61 -22.86 27.92
CA ARG A 50 -10.55 -22.06 27.12
C ARG A 50 -9.82 -21.03 26.25
N GLU A 51 -8.87 -20.30 26.83
CA GLU A 51 -8.05 -19.34 26.08
C GLU A 51 -7.24 -20.02 24.97
N ALA A 52 -6.71 -21.23 25.20
CA ALA A 52 -6.01 -21.99 24.18
C ALA A 52 -6.93 -22.43 23.03
N LEU A 53 -8.16 -22.85 23.34
CA LEU A 53 -9.16 -23.19 22.33
C LEU A 53 -9.58 -21.97 21.50
N GLU A 54 -9.85 -20.84 22.14
CA GLU A 54 -10.18 -19.59 21.44
C GLU A 54 -9.01 -19.11 20.56
N ALA A 55 -7.78 -19.19 21.06
CA ALA A 55 -6.59 -18.85 20.29
C ALA A 55 -6.40 -19.77 19.07
N HIS A 56 -6.68 -21.07 19.22
CA HIS A 56 -6.63 -22.02 18.11
C HIS A 56 -7.69 -21.71 17.05
N GLU A 57 -8.93 -21.44 17.44
CA GLU A 57 -10.01 -21.10 16.51
C GLU A 57 -9.70 -19.80 15.73
N VAL A 58 -9.14 -18.80 16.40
CA VAL A 58 -8.70 -17.55 15.74
C VAL A 58 -7.55 -17.81 14.78
N ALA A 59 -6.59 -18.65 15.14
CA ALA A 59 -5.47 -19.02 14.27
C ALA A 59 -5.96 -19.76 13.01
N GLU A 60 -6.92 -20.67 13.15
CA GLU A 60 -7.50 -21.42 12.04
C GLU A 60 -8.26 -20.52 11.07
N LYS A 61 -9.08 -19.60 11.58
CA LYS A 61 -9.77 -18.59 10.77
C LYS A 61 -8.79 -17.69 10.00
N ARG A 62 -7.72 -17.24 10.66
CA ARG A 62 -6.67 -16.45 10.00
C ARG A 62 -5.93 -17.24 8.92
N ALA A 63 -5.64 -18.51 9.16
CA ALA A 63 -4.99 -19.36 8.17
C ALA A 63 -5.86 -19.55 6.93
N ALA A 64 -7.18 -19.75 7.11
CA ALA A 64 -8.13 -19.84 6.00
C ALA A 64 -8.20 -18.52 5.20
N GLU A 65 -8.26 -17.36 5.87
CA GLU A 65 -8.28 -16.05 5.22
C GLU A 65 -6.99 -15.78 4.44
N ILE A 66 -5.82 -16.17 4.98
CA ILE A 66 -4.54 -16.07 4.28
C ILE A 66 -4.55 -16.94 3.02
N SER A 67 -5.03 -18.19 3.12
CA SER A 67 -5.10 -19.09 1.97
C SER A 67 -6.00 -18.52 0.86
N GLU A 68 -7.16 -17.95 1.21
CA GLU A 68 -8.05 -17.32 0.24
C GLU A 68 -7.37 -16.11 -0.43
N LYS A 69 -6.72 -15.24 0.35
CA LYS A 69 -5.98 -14.09 -0.19
C LYS A 69 -4.81 -14.50 -1.08
N GLU A 70 -4.11 -15.58 -0.76
CA GLU A 70 -3.04 -16.13 -1.60
C GLU A 70 -3.57 -16.63 -2.94
N THR A 71 -4.73 -17.28 -2.97
CA THR A 71 -5.37 -17.70 -4.23
C THR A 71 -5.76 -16.51 -5.09
N GLN A 72 -6.41 -15.49 -4.51
CA GLN A 72 -6.79 -14.27 -5.22
C GLN A 72 -5.57 -13.51 -5.75
N MET A 73 -4.48 -13.45 -4.97
CA MET A 73 -3.23 -12.83 -5.40
C MET A 73 -2.62 -13.58 -6.59
N ARG A 74 -2.66 -14.91 -6.59
CA ARG A 74 -2.16 -15.72 -7.70
C ARG A 74 -2.98 -15.51 -8.97
N GLU A 75 -4.31 -15.49 -8.86
CA GLU A 75 -5.20 -15.21 -10.00
C GLU A 75 -4.94 -13.81 -10.58
N LEU A 76 -4.76 -12.81 -9.72
CA LEU A 76 -4.47 -11.45 -10.15
C LEU A 76 -3.09 -11.34 -10.84
N GLN A 77 -2.09 -12.07 -10.35
CA GLN A 77 -0.77 -12.14 -10.98
C GLN A 77 -0.85 -12.77 -12.38
N GLU A 78 -1.62 -13.84 -12.55
CA GLU A 78 -1.83 -14.47 -13.86
C GLU A 78 -2.58 -13.54 -14.83
N GLN A 79 -3.57 -12.79 -14.35
CA GLN A 79 -4.25 -11.77 -15.15
C GLN A 79 -3.31 -10.64 -15.57
N LEU A 80 -2.41 -10.19 -14.69
CA LEU A 80 -1.41 -9.18 -15.06
C LEU A 80 -0.40 -9.70 -16.08
N GLU A 81 0.00 -10.96 -15.97
CA GLU A 81 0.94 -11.57 -16.91
C GLU A 81 0.30 -11.76 -18.30
N THR A 82 -0.95 -12.19 -18.35
CA THR A 82 -1.70 -12.29 -19.62
C THR A 82 -1.88 -10.93 -20.29
N ILE A 83 -2.29 -9.90 -19.54
CA ILE A 83 -2.40 -8.52 -20.04
C ILE A 83 -1.04 -8.04 -20.56
N ARG A 84 0.03 -8.28 -19.81
CA ARG A 84 1.39 -7.89 -20.21
C ARG A 84 1.79 -8.55 -21.52
N ARG A 85 1.54 -9.86 -21.67
CA ARG A 85 1.82 -10.59 -22.90
C ARG A 85 1.03 -10.04 -24.09
N GLU A 86 -0.26 -9.77 -23.91
CA GLU A 86 -1.08 -9.15 -24.96
C GLU A 86 -0.57 -7.76 -25.35
N THR A 87 -0.08 -6.96 -24.39
CA THR A 87 0.49 -5.64 -24.70
C THR A 87 1.81 -5.77 -25.47
N GLU A 88 2.68 -6.69 -25.07
CA GLU A 88 3.94 -6.96 -25.78
C GLU A 88 3.68 -7.46 -27.21
N GLU A 89 2.69 -8.33 -27.41
CA GLU A 89 2.28 -8.80 -28.75
C GLU A 89 1.71 -7.68 -29.62
N LYS A 90 0.86 -6.80 -29.05
CA LYS A 90 0.33 -5.62 -29.76
C LYS A 90 1.42 -4.63 -30.14
N ASP A 91 2.37 -4.38 -29.24
CA ASP A 91 3.50 -3.49 -29.49
C ASP A 91 4.43 -4.06 -30.57
N ALA A 92 4.69 -5.37 -30.55
CA ALA A 92 5.46 -6.05 -31.58
C ALA A 92 4.78 -5.99 -32.96
N ALA A 93 3.46 -6.23 -33.02
CA ALA A 93 2.67 -6.13 -34.24
C ALA A 93 2.65 -4.70 -34.80
N TYR A 94 2.50 -3.70 -33.93
CA TYR A 94 2.54 -2.29 -34.31
C TYR A 94 3.92 -1.90 -34.89
N ASN A 95 5.00 -2.33 -34.24
CA ASN A 95 6.37 -2.10 -34.72
C ASN A 95 6.63 -2.79 -36.07
N ALA A 96 6.14 -4.01 -36.26
CA ALA A 96 6.26 -4.72 -37.54
C ALA A 96 5.53 -3.98 -38.68
N LEU A 97 4.34 -3.42 -38.40
CA LEU A 97 3.59 -2.63 -39.37
C LEU A 97 4.34 -1.35 -39.77
N ILE A 98 4.98 -0.67 -38.81
CA ILE A 98 5.82 0.51 -39.09
C ILE A 98 6.98 0.13 -40.01
N VAL A 99 7.69 -0.97 -39.73
CA VAL A 99 8.81 -1.43 -40.56
C VAL A 99 8.35 -1.79 -41.97
N GLN A 100 7.22 -2.47 -42.11
CA GLN A 100 6.65 -2.82 -43.42
C GLN A 100 6.25 -1.56 -44.22
N HIS A 101 5.65 -0.56 -43.56
CA HIS A 101 5.29 0.70 -44.19
C HIS A 101 6.53 1.51 -44.63
N ALA A 102 7.60 1.48 -43.83
CA ALA A 102 8.89 2.06 -44.19
C ALA A 102 9.57 1.35 -45.37
N GLN A 103 9.39 0.03 -45.51
CA GLN A 103 9.90 -0.73 -46.67
C GLN A 103 9.11 -0.46 -47.95
N GLN A 104 7.77 -0.35 -47.87
CA GLN A 104 6.94 0.02 -49.03
C GLN A 104 7.21 1.45 -49.52
N SER A 105 7.50 2.39 -48.63
CA SER A 105 7.90 3.74 -49.03
C SER A 105 9.28 3.77 -49.70
N LYS A 106 10.21 2.87 -49.36
CA LYS A 106 11.47 2.68 -50.11
C LYS A 106 11.25 2.11 -51.51
N ILE A 107 10.34 1.15 -51.71
CA ILE A 107 10.03 0.57 -53.04
C ILE A 107 9.37 1.60 -53.97
N ASN A 108 8.59 2.54 -53.43
CA ASN A 108 8.03 3.63 -54.23
C ASN A 108 9.05 4.72 -54.60
N ALA A 109 10.22 4.76 -53.95
CA ALA A 109 11.30 5.70 -54.26
C ALA A 109 12.22 5.22 -55.40
N GLU A 110 12.17 3.94 -55.79
CA GLU A 110 12.98 3.39 -56.92
C GLU A 110 12.57 3.91 -58.32
N HIS A 111 11.49 4.70 -58.45
CA HIS A 111 11.13 5.37 -59.71
C HIS A 111 11.65 6.82 -59.84
N VAL A 112 12.49 7.28 -58.91
CA VAL A 112 13.12 8.60 -59.01
C VAL A 112 14.62 8.41 -59.15
N LYS A 113 15.14 8.79 -60.34
CA LYS A 113 16.55 8.75 -60.72
C LYS A 113 17.49 9.15 -59.59
N GLU A 114 18.42 8.25 -59.27
CA GLU A 114 19.61 8.51 -58.47
C GLU A 114 20.37 9.71 -59.04
N HIS A 115 20.65 10.67 -58.15
CA HIS A 115 21.71 11.65 -58.35
C HIS A 115 22.95 11.09 -57.63
N ASP A 116 24.01 10.86 -58.40
CA ASP A 116 25.29 10.32 -57.95
C ASP A 116 25.84 11.06 -56.72
N TYR A 117 26.26 10.28 -55.73
CA TYR A 117 26.97 10.75 -54.54
C TYR A 117 28.45 10.91 -54.88
N GLU A 118 28.94 12.15 -54.93
CA GLU A 118 30.38 12.41 -54.84
C GLU A 118 30.80 12.29 -53.36
N GLU A 119 31.51 11.20 -53.07
CA GLU A 119 32.18 10.92 -51.81
C GLU A 119 33.30 11.96 -51.57
N SER A 120 32.96 13.06 -50.89
CA SER A 120 33.97 13.97 -50.35
C SER A 120 34.45 13.45 -49.00
N ALA A 121 35.54 12.69 -49.03
CA ALA A 121 36.36 12.40 -47.88
C ALA A 121 36.99 13.71 -47.36
N GLY A 122 36.45 14.26 -46.28
CA GLY A 122 36.93 15.53 -45.74
C GLY A 122 36.43 15.82 -44.33
N THR A 123 37.30 15.50 -43.35
CA THR A 123 37.40 16.13 -42.03
C THR A 123 36.44 15.65 -40.94
N GLU A 124 37.00 14.83 -40.04
CA GLU A 124 36.50 14.63 -38.69
C GLU A 124 36.66 15.93 -37.87
N GLU A 125 35.66 16.82 -37.80
CA GLU A 125 35.50 17.74 -36.65
C GLU A 125 34.00 18.01 -36.39
N GLU A 126 33.61 17.84 -35.12
CA GLU A 126 32.26 18.05 -34.54
C GLU A 126 31.15 17.08 -34.96
N THR A 127 31.15 15.88 -34.37
CA THR A 127 29.92 15.10 -34.20
C THR A 127 29.00 15.81 -33.21
N THR A 128 28.22 16.76 -33.73
CA THR A 128 27.06 17.29 -33.02
C THR A 128 26.06 16.15 -32.85
N TYR A 129 25.88 15.64 -31.62
CA TYR A 129 24.86 14.64 -31.28
C TYR A 129 23.44 15.25 -31.30
N GLY A 130 23.15 16.10 -32.27
CA GLY A 130 21.86 16.75 -32.48
C GLY A 130 21.23 16.25 -33.77
N ALA A 131 20.00 15.76 -33.69
CA ALA A 131 19.19 15.50 -34.86
C ALA A 131 18.12 16.58 -34.97
N GLU A 132 17.94 17.14 -36.17
CA GLU A 132 16.79 17.99 -36.44
C GLU A 132 15.51 17.15 -36.40
N LEU A 133 14.49 17.64 -35.70
CA LEU A 133 13.16 17.05 -35.73
C LEU A 133 12.53 17.34 -37.09
N GLN A 134 11.89 16.34 -37.69
CA GLN A 134 11.12 16.54 -38.93
C GLN A 134 10.04 17.61 -38.68
N THR A 135 10.17 18.75 -39.35
CA THR A 135 9.20 19.83 -39.29
C THR A 135 8.20 19.67 -40.42
N TYR A 136 6.93 19.76 -40.09
CA TYR A 136 5.86 19.90 -41.08
C TYR A 136 5.59 21.39 -41.26
N GLU A 137 6.37 22.05 -42.11
CA GLU A 137 6.20 23.48 -42.36
C GLU A 137 4.77 23.81 -42.81
N ASN A 138 4.20 24.87 -42.24
CA ASN A 138 2.85 25.37 -42.54
C ASN A 138 1.69 24.41 -42.21
N GLN A 139 1.91 23.37 -41.39
CA GLN A 139 0.83 22.55 -40.86
C GLN A 139 0.46 22.99 -39.44
N ASP A 140 -0.76 23.48 -39.26
CA ASP A 140 -1.39 23.60 -37.93
C ASP A 140 -1.71 22.20 -37.42
N LEU A 141 -0.72 21.58 -36.77
CA LEU A 141 -0.92 20.29 -36.11
C LEU A 141 -1.86 20.48 -34.91
N PRO A 142 -2.95 19.69 -34.80
CA PRO A 142 -3.87 19.81 -33.69
C PRO A 142 -3.18 19.45 -32.37
N ARG A 143 -3.52 20.19 -31.31
CA ARG A 143 -3.08 19.94 -29.93
C ARG A 143 -4.25 19.36 -29.11
N PRO A 144 -4.62 18.09 -29.32
CA PRO A 144 -5.83 17.49 -28.73
C PRO A 144 -5.84 17.57 -27.20
N GLU A 145 -4.67 17.59 -26.57
CA GLU A 145 -4.52 17.71 -25.13
C GLU A 145 -5.09 18.99 -24.51
N GLU A 146 -5.22 20.07 -25.28
CA GLU A 146 -5.76 21.35 -24.79
C GLU A 146 -7.29 21.31 -24.62
N GLU A 147 -7.97 20.34 -25.26
CA GLU A 147 -9.42 20.12 -25.18
C GLU A 147 -9.79 18.88 -24.35
N ARG A 148 -8.79 18.10 -23.89
CA ARG A 148 -9.03 16.90 -23.09
C ARG A 148 -9.61 17.25 -21.72
N LEU A 149 -10.63 16.51 -21.33
CA LEU A 149 -11.18 16.51 -19.98
C LEU A 149 -10.68 15.29 -19.20
N THR A 150 -10.63 15.42 -17.87
CA THR A 150 -10.28 14.30 -16.99
C THR A 150 -11.36 13.22 -17.01
N LEU A 151 -10.99 11.98 -16.69
CA LEU A 151 -11.97 10.89 -16.60
C LEU A 151 -13.02 11.17 -15.53
N ALA A 152 -12.62 11.78 -14.41
CA ALA A 152 -13.53 12.19 -13.35
C ALA A 152 -14.53 13.26 -13.79
N GLU A 153 -14.18 14.13 -14.75
CA GLU A 153 -15.13 15.09 -15.32
C GLU A 153 -16.08 14.43 -16.34
N LYS A 154 -15.58 13.48 -17.14
CA LYS A 154 -16.40 12.77 -18.14
C LYS A 154 -17.34 11.74 -17.52
N ASN A 155 -16.93 11.09 -16.44
CA ASN A 155 -17.66 9.99 -15.81
C ASN A 155 -18.24 10.43 -14.46
N HIS A 156 -19.55 10.68 -14.45
CA HIS A 156 -20.28 11.11 -13.25
C HIS A 156 -20.17 10.10 -12.11
N ARG A 157 -20.29 8.80 -12.41
CA ARG A 157 -20.18 7.73 -11.40
C ARG A 157 -18.82 7.76 -10.72
N LEU A 158 -17.74 7.90 -11.50
CA LEU A 158 -16.39 8.00 -10.96
C LEU A 158 -16.24 9.24 -10.06
N LYS A 159 -16.80 10.39 -10.48
CA LYS A 159 -16.78 11.62 -9.69
C LYS A 159 -17.46 11.44 -8.33
N GLU A 160 -18.63 10.81 -8.31
CA GLU A 160 -19.38 10.53 -7.08
C GLU A 160 -18.63 9.54 -6.18
N GLN A 161 -18.05 8.48 -6.77
CA GLN A 161 -17.25 7.50 -6.04
C GLN A 161 -16.02 8.15 -5.38
N LEU A 162 -15.30 9.01 -6.11
CA LEU A 162 -14.15 9.74 -5.56
C LEU A 162 -14.55 10.70 -4.45
N LYS A 163 -15.69 11.39 -4.59
CA LYS A 163 -16.22 12.26 -3.55
C LYS A 163 -16.59 11.48 -2.29
N ALA A 164 -17.34 10.40 -2.44
CA ALA A 164 -17.75 9.55 -1.33
C ALA A 164 -16.55 8.95 -0.58
N LEU A 165 -15.54 8.46 -1.31
CA LEU A 165 -14.30 7.94 -0.72
C LEU A 165 -13.52 9.06 -0.01
N GLY A 166 -13.45 10.26 -0.62
CA GLY A 166 -12.84 11.43 0.01
C GLY A 166 -13.49 11.77 1.35
N ASP A 167 -14.82 11.83 1.39
CA ASP A 167 -15.58 12.13 2.61
C ASP A 167 -15.36 11.07 3.72
N GLN A 168 -15.27 9.79 3.34
CA GLN A 168 -14.96 8.69 4.28
C GLN A 168 -13.53 8.74 4.82
N LEU A 169 -12.56 9.08 3.99
CA LEU A 169 -11.15 9.11 4.39
C LEU A 169 -10.80 10.35 5.24
N VAL A 170 -11.52 11.45 5.09
CA VAL A 170 -11.29 12.68 5.87
C VAL A 170 -11.40 12.44 7.37
N THR A 171 -12.31 11.57 7.83
CA THR A 171 -12.47 11.27 9.26
C THR A 171 -11.31 10.47 9.84
N SER A 172 -10.58 9.72 9.01
CA SER A 172 -9.46 8.88 9.43
C SER A 172 -8.09 9.50 9.12
N LYS A 173 -8.07 10.68 8.48
CA LYS A 173 -6.84 11.33 8.02
C LYS A 173 -6.09 11.98 9.18
N ASP A 174 -4.88 11.51 9.43
CA ASP A 174 -3.92 12.14 10.34
C ASP A 174 -3.19 13.29 9.62
N LYS A 175 -3.48 14.53 10.00
CA LYS A 175 -2.88 15.73 9.41
C LYS A 175 -1.38 15.87 9.69
N SER A 176 -0.86 15.22 10.73
CA SER A 176 0.56 15.31 11.08
C SER A 176 1.47 14.55 10.11
N LYS A 177 0.88 13.64 9.31
CA LYS A 177 1.59 12.80 8.33
C LYS A 177 1.40 13.25 6.89
N GLU A 178 0.90 14.47 6.69
CA GLU A 178 0.63 15.00 5.35
C GLU A 178 1.95 15.31 4.61
N SER A 179 2.08 14.80 3.39
CA SER A 179 3.24 15.07 2.53
C SER A 179 3.10 16.42 1.84
N ILE A 180 4.23 16.99 1.39
CA ILE A 180 4.25 18.22 0.56
C ILE A 180 3.38 18.03 -0.69
N ASN A 181 3.41 16.83 -1.30
CA ASN A 181 2.61 16.53 -2.47
C ASN A 181 1.10 16.51 -2.17
N ASP A 182 0.70 16.12 -0.97
CA ASP A 182 -0.71 16.12 -0.56
C ASP A 182 -1.23 17.56 -0.41
N VAL A 183 -0.41 18.43 0.21
CA VAL A 183 -0.73 19.87 0.34
C VAL A 183 -0.84 20.53 -1.04
N LEU A 184 0.12 20.27 -1.93
CA LEU A 184 0.08 20.79 -3.30
C LEU A 184 -1.13 20.26 -4.08
N HIS A 185 -1.47 18.98 -3.94
CA HIS A 185 -2.64 18.40 -4.58
C HIS A 185 -3.94 19.04 -4.07
N ALA A 186 -4.09 19.18 -2.74
CA ALA A 186 -5.24 19.82 -2.13
C ALA A 186 -5.41 21.27 -2.63
N GLU A 187 -4.33 22.02 -2.76
CA GLU A 187 -4.34 23.38 -3.29
C GLU A 187 -4.73 23.43 -4.78
N ASN A 188 -4.22 22.49 -5.59
CA ASN A 188 -4.59 22.37 -7.00
C ASN A 188 -6.09 22.08 -7.15
N VAL A 189 -6.61 21.12 -6.39
CA VAL A 189 -8.05 20.78 -6.39
C VAL A 189 -8.89 21.97 -5.93
N ARG A 190 -8.48 22.66 -4.85
CA ARG A 190 -9.14 23.87 -4.34
C ARG A 190 -9.19 24.99 -5.37
N SER A 191 -8.13 25.15 -6.15
CA SER A 191 -8.03 26.11 -7.26
C SER A 191 -8.77 25.65 -8.53
N GLY A 192 -9.38 24.46 -8.54
CA GLY A 192 -10.02 23.89 -9.73
C GLY A 192 -9.04 23.50 -10.85
N ARG A 193 -7.75 23.33 -10.52
CA ARG A 193 -6.71 22.92 -11.46
C ARG A 193 -6.75 21.41 -11.64
N ASP A 194 -6.64 20.97 -12.90
CA ASP A 194 -6.40 19.59 -13.27
C ASP A 194 -5.25 19.50 -14.28
N LYS A 195 -4.89 18.27 -14.67
CA LYS A 195 -3.78 18.01 -15.58
C LYS A 195 -3.90 18.74 -16.92
N TYR A 196 -5.09 18.75 -17.54
CA TYR A 196 -5.27 19.30 -18.89
C TYR A 196 -5.51 20.80 -18.87
N LYS A 197 -6.25 21.33 -17.88
CA LYS A 197 -6.39 22.77 -17.64
C LYS A 197 -5.04 23.43 -17.38
N THR A 198 -4.20 22.79 -16.57
CA THR A 198 -2.85 23.30 -16.28
C THR A 198 -1.98 23.26 -17.55
N LEU A 199 -2.04 22.18 -18.33
CA LEU A 199 -1.28 22.06 -19.58
C LEU A 199 -1.65 23.16 -20.59
N LYS A 200 -2.95 23.45 -20.72
CA LYS A 200 -3.45 24.55 -21.54
C LYS A 200 -2.95 25.91 -21.06
N GLN A 201 -2.97 26.14 -19.75
CA GLN A 201 -2.54 27.41 -19.16
C GLN A 201 -1.04 27.69 -19.38
N ILE A 202 -0.16 26.72 -19.09
CA ILE A 202 1.30 26.91 -19.22
C ILE A 202 1.78 26.98 -20.68
N ARG A 203 0.94 26.55 -21.62
CA ARG A 203 1.21 26.64 -23.06
C ARG A 203 0.61 27.87 -23.72
N SER A 204 -0.11 28.69 -22.96
CA SER A 204 -0.67 29.94 -23.47
C SER A 204 0.45 30.95 -23.79
N GLY A 205 0.19 31.82 -24.78
CA GLY A 205 1.19 32.76 -25.29
C GLY A 205 2.13 32.15 -26.34
N ASN A 206 3.00 33.00 -26.89
CA ASN A 206 3.96 32.58 -27.90
C ASN A 206 5.18 31.90 -27.26
N THR A 207 5.99 31.21 -28.08
CA THR A 207 7.21 30.53 -27.61
C THR A 207 8.18 31.50 -26.94
N LYS A 208 8.37 32.70 -27.51
CA LYS A 208 9.26 33.71 -26.92
C LYS A 208 8.88 34.05 -25.49
N LYS A 209 7.61 34.36 -25.23
CA LYS A 209 7.12 34.71 -23.88
C LYS A 209 7.36 33.58 -22.89
N ARG A 210 7.09 32.33 -23.28
CA ARG A 210 7.31 31.17 -22.39
C ARG A 210 8.78 30.91 -22.10
N VAL A 211 9.67 31.18 -23.07
CA VAL A 211 11.13 31.14 -22.87
C VAL A 211 11.57 32.30 -21.98
N ASP A 212 11.11 33.53 -22.24
CA ASP A 212 11.43 34.70 -21.41
C ASP A 212 10.96 34.50 -19.95
N GLU A 213 9.79 33.88 -19.72
CA GLU A 213 9.31 33.50 -18.39
C GLU A 213 10.21 32.44 -17.73
N PHE A 214 10.67 31.44 -18.50
CA PHE A 214 11.56 30.39 -17.99
C PHE A 214 12.93 30.95 -17.58
N GLU A 215 13.52 31.84 -18.37
CA GLU A 215 14.83 32.48 -18.08
C GLU A 215 14.75 33.50 -16.94
N ALA A 216 13.55 33.93 -16.55
CA ALA A 216 13.33 34.86 -15.45
C ALA A 216 13.20 34.18 -14.08
N PHE A 217 13.06 32.85 -14.04
CA PHE A 217 13.01 32.03 -12.82
C PHE A 217 14.41 31.59 -12.37
#